data_AF-A0A8H3TRN6-F1
#
_entry.id   AF-A0A8H3TRN6-F1
#
_cell.length_a   1.000
_cell.length_b   1.000
_cell.length_c   1.000
_cell.angle_alpha   90.00
_cell.angle_beta   90.00
_cell.angle_gamma   90.00
#
_symmetry.space_group_name_H-M   'P 1'
#
loop_
_entity.id
_entity.type
_entity.pdbx_description
1 polymer ?
#
loop_
_entity_poly.entity_id
_entity_poly.type
_entity_poly.pdbx_seq_one_letter_code
_entity_poly.pdbx_strand_id
1 'polypeptide(L)'
;MSKWHLPPDWRNYDGLTAYEREKRATIPYQQQNQLDQGNAAYKGRTEFDVLKDNHRFIREDEDPQNVTYEERLARAYESKLFKEYALIDLKHYKSRHIALRWRTAEEVIDSIGETTCASLRCPYHKPTQDQLARLERRGIAMPPLQAFELPFAYVEAGEKKQALVKVKVCDKCARKISYKPSNDRRSNEAHTEQGQSVPSSNSGRSSRRKREEHGARRSESPRRR
;
A
#
# COMPACT_ATOMS: atom_id res chain seq x y z
N MET A 1 2.00 -34.94 -63.99
CA MET A 1 1.86 -33.48 -63.96
C MET A 1 1.91 -33.02 -62.52
N SER A 2 3.11 -32.79 -62.00
CA SER A 2 3.31 -32.45 -60.59
C SER A 2 3.22 -30.94 -60.41
N LYS A 3 2.13 -30.48 -59.76
CA LYS A 3 1.97 -29.09 -59.32
C LYS A 3 3.01 -28.81 -58.22
N TRP A 4 3.96 -27.93 -58.50
CA TRP A 4 4.79 -27.33 -57.47
C TRP A 4 3.94 -26.32 -56.69
N HIS A 5 3.70 -26.61 -55.41
CA HIS A 5 3.16 -25.63 -54.48
C HIS A 5 4.32 -24.78 -53.94
N LEU A 6 4.34 -23.51 -54.34
CA LEU A 6 5.21 -22.50 -53.74
C LEU A 6 4.70 -22.17 -52.31
N PRO A 7 5.59 -22.10 -51.30
CA PRO A 7 5.19 -21.69 -49.95
C PRO A 7 4.81 -20.19 -49.93
N PRO A 8 3.74 -19.81 -49.21
CA PRO A 8 3.28 -18.44 -49.12
C PRO A 8 3.93 -17.76 -47.91
N ASP A 9 4.98 -16.97 -48.10
CA ASP A 9 5.24 -15.82 -47.22
C ASP A 9 6.26 -14.85 -47.86
N TRP A 10 5.76 -13.90 -48.66
CA TRP A 10 6.55 -12.75 -49.13
C TRP A 10 6.63 -11.71 -48.00
N ARG A 11 7.22 -12.05 -46.85
CA ARG A 11 7.37 -11.06 -45.77
C ARG A 11 8.24 -9.89 -46.25
N ASN A 12 7.63 -8.71 -46.22
CA ASN A 12 8.19 -7.41 -46.59
C ASN A 12 9.65 -7.23 -46.14
N TYR A 13 10.52 -6.97 -47.12
CA TYR A 13 11.93 -6.59 -46.92
C TYR A 13 12.12 -5.06 -46.93
N ASP A 14 11.03 -4.29 -46.88
CA ASP A 14 11.10 -2.83 -46.89
C ASP A 14 11.75 -2.33 -45.59
N GLY A 15 12.98 -1.82 -45.73
CA GLY A 15 13.77 -1.23 -44.65
C GLY A 15 15.14 -1.88 -44.41
N LEU A 16 15.45 -3.03 -45.04
CA LEU A 16 16.75 -3.69 -44.87
C LEU A 16 17.74 -3.31 -45.99
N THR A 17 18.94 -2.92 -45.60
CA THR A 17 20.05 -2.67 -46.53
C THR A 17 20.41 -3.96 -47.28
N ALA A 18 21.02 -3.83 -48.47
CA ALA A 18 21.43 -4.99 -49.28
C ALA A 18 22.38 -5.94 -48.50
N TYR A 19 23.28 -5.36 -47.70
CA TYR A 19 24.21 -6.09 -46.84
C TYR A 19 23.51 -6.87 -45.72
N GLU A 20 22.49 -6.29 -45.09
CA GLU A 20 21.72 -6.97 -44.04
C GLU A 20 20.90 -8.13 -44.59
N ARG A 21 20.37 -7.99 -45.82
CA ARG A 21 19.66 -9.08 -46.51
C ARG A 21 20.57 -10.25 -46.80
N GLU A 22 21.77 -9.99 -47.31
CA GLU A 22 22.77 -11.01 -47.61
C GLU A 22 23.22 -11.73 -46.33
N LYS A 23 23.58 -10.97 -45.29
CA LYS A 23 24.02 -11.52 -44.00
C LYS A 23 22.96 -12.42 -43.34
N ARG A 24 21.68 -12.06 -43.48
CA ARG A 24 20.54 -12.83 -42.95
C ARG A 24 20.25 -14.08 -43.79
N ALA A 25 20.53 -14.04 -45.09
CA ALA A 25 20.43 -15.20 -45.98
C ALA A 25 21.57 -16.21 -45.78
N THR A 26 22.73 -15.78 -45.26
CA THR A 26 23.88 -16.65 -44.97
C THR A 26 23.74 -17.41 -43.64
N ILE A 27 22.73 -17.11 -42.82
CA ILE A 27 22.53 -17.84 -41.56
C ILE A 27 22.14 -19.29 -41.90
N PRO A 28 22.95 -20.29 -41.50
CA PRO A 28 22.64 -21.68 -41.80
C PRO A 28 21.33 -22.07 -41.13
N TYR A 29 20.50 -22.82 -41.85
CA TYR A 29 19.15 -23.23 -41.45
C TYR A 29 19.08 -23.86 -40.05
N GLN A 30 20.15 -24.53 -39.60
CA GLN A 30 20.28 -25.07 -38.24
C GLN A 30 20.46 -23.99 -37.16
N GLN A 31 21.19 -22.91 -37.46
CA GLN A 31 21.39 -21.79 -36.54
C GLN A 31 20.12 -20.92 -36.45
N GLN A 32 19.40 -20.76 -37.56
CA GLN A 32 18.09 -20.12 -37.57
C GLN A 32 17.08 -20.88 -36.68
N ASN A 33 17.05 -22.21 -36.81
CA ASN A 33 16.23 -23.07 -35.95
C ASN A 33 16.63 -23.03 -34.47
N GLN A 34 17.91 -22.86 -34.13
CA GLN A 34 18.35 -22.71 -32.73
C GLN A 34 17.93 -21.36 -32.12
N LEU A 35 17.99 -20.28 -32.89
CA LEU A 35 17.48 -18.97 -32.49
C LEU A 35 15.94 -18.98 -32.37
N ASP A 36 15.25 -19.66 -33.29
CA ASP A 36 13.80 -19.85 -33.24
C ASP A 36 13.36 -20.85 -32.15
N GLN A 37 14.20 -21.83 -31.77
CA GLN A 37 13.93 -22.75 -30.65
C GLN A 37 14.13 -22.08 -29.29
N GLY A 38 15.10 -21.17 -29.15
CA GLY A 38 15.20 -20.30 -27.98
C GLY A 38 13.98 -19.38 -27.82
N ASN A 39 13.36 -19.01 -28.94
CA ASN A 39 12.13 -18.20 -28.97
C ASN A 39 10.83 -19.04 -28.89
N ALA A 40 10.90 -20.33 -29.24
CA ALA A 40 9.75 -21.25 -29.18
C ALA A 40 9.39 -21.67 -27.75
N ALA A 41 10.34 -21.63 -26.82
CA ALA A 41 10.09 -21.83 -25.38
C ALA A 41 9.18 -20.73 -24.78
N TYR A 42 9.04 -19.60 -25.48
CA TYR A 42 8.18 -18.47 -25.13
C TYR A 42 6.87 -18.41 -25.93
N LYS A 43 6.48 -19.49 -26.63
CA LYS A 43 5.17 -19.54 -27.32
C LYS A 43 4.02 -19.58 -26.30
N GLY A 44 3.54 -18.39 -25.94
CA GLY A 44 2.34 -18.18 -25.13
C GLY A 44 2.58 -17.42 -23.82
N ARG A 45 3.83 -17.24 -23.39
CA ARG A 45 4.18 -16.40 -22.24
C ARG A 45 4.53 -15.01 -22.71
N THR A 46 3.74 -14.03 -22.32
CA THR A 46 4.00 -12.62 -22.58
C THR A 46 5.04 -12.07 -21.59
N GLU A 47 5.68 -10.95 -21.92
CA GLU A 47 6.53 -10.23 -20.94
C GLU A 47 5.75 -9.89 -19.68
N PHE A 48 4.44 -9.62 -19.80
CA PHE A 48 3.56 -9.39 -18.66
C PHE A 48 3.45 -10.62 -17.74
N ASP A 49 3.39 -11.84 -18.30
CA ASP A 49 3.37 -13.06 -17.50
C ASP A 49 4.69 -13.26 -16.76
N VAL A 50 5.82 -12.99 -17.42
CA VAL A 50 7.15 -13.01 -16.79
C VAL A 50 7.24 -12.02 -15.63
N LEU A 51 6.76 -10.80 -15.85
CA LEU A 51 6.71 -9.75 -14.83
C LEU A 51 5.83 -10.18 -13.65
N LYS A 52 4.66 -10.74 -13.92
CA LYS A 52 3.71 -11.18 -12.89
C LYS A 52 4.28 -12.32 -12.05
N ASP A 53 4.96 -13.27 -12.68
CA ASP A 53 5.57 -14.43 -12.01
C ASP A 53 6.78 -14.02 -11.14
N ASN A 54 7.55 -13.01 -11.56
CA ASN A 54 8.78 -12.58 -10.90
C ASN A 54 8.62 -11.29 -10.07
N HIS A 55 7.41 -10.77 -9.94
CA HIS A 55 7.15 -9.57 -9.17
C HIS A 55 7.39 -9.83 -7.68
N ARG A 56 8.20 -8.97 -7.05
CA ARG A 56 8.39 -8.97 -5.60
C ARG A 56 7.98 -7.62 -5.04
N PHE A 57 7.27 -7.63 -3.92
CA PHE A 57 6.81 -6.39 -3.28
C PHE A 57 8.00 -5.57 -2.79
N ILE A 58 8.94 -6.23 -2.08
CA ILE A 58 10.23 -5.71 -1.65
C ILE A 58 11.31 -6.68 -2.13
N ARG A 59 12.36 -6.15 -2.76
CA ARG A 59 13.59 -6.90 -3.03
C ARG A 59 14.61 -6.49 -1.99
N GLU A 60 15.26 -7.48 -1.38
CA GLU A 60 16.50 -7.24 -0.67
C GLU A 60 17.57 -6.88 -1.71
N ASP A 61 18.58 -6.09 -1.32
CA ASP A 61 19.66 -5.61 -2.20
C ASP A 61 20.61 -6.76 -2.60
N GLU A 62 20.07 -7.80 -3.25
CA GLU A 62 20.84 -8.90 -3.84
C GLU A 62 21.60 -8.40 -5.07
N ASP A 63 22.87 -8.82 -5.16
CA ASP A 63 23.80 -8.43 -6.20
C ASP A 63 23.23 -8.68 -7.61
N PRO A 64 23.14 -7.64 -8.47
CA PRO A 64 22.51 -7.73 -9.78
C PRO A 64 23.24 -8.66 -10.78
N GLN A 65 24.46 -9.11 -10.45
CA GLN A 65 25.32 -9.88 -11.36
C GLN A 65 24.97 -11.38 -11.46
N ASN A 66 24.17 -11.92 -10.55
CA ASN A 66 23.79 -13.34 -10.56
C ASN A 66 22.30 -13.57 -10.87
N VAL A 67 21.67 -12.61 -11.53
CA VAL A 67 20.22 -12.52 -11.66
C VAL A 67 19.75 -13.00 -13.04
N THR A 68 18.67 -13.81 -13.06
CA THR A 68 18.06 -14.32 -14.30
C THR A 68 17.56 -13.17 -15.18
N TYR A 69 17.31 -13.45 -16.47
CA TYR A 69 16.78 -12.43 -17.39
C TYR A 69 15.40 -11.95 -16.92
N GLU A 70 14.54 -12.87 -16.49
CA GLU A 70 13.19 -12.63 -16.02
C GLU A 70 13.18 -11.72 -14.79
N GLU A 71 14.12 -11.96 -13.88
CA GLU A 71 14.25 -11.15 -12.68
C GLU A 71 14.85 -9.76 -12.98
N ARG A 72 15.78 -9.66 -13.93
CA ARG A 72 16.27 -8.37 -14.44
C ARG A 72 15.15 -7.54 -15.07
N LEU A 73 14.27 -8.17 -15.85
CA LEU A 73 13.09 -7.52 -16.44
C LEU A 73 12.14 -7.01 -15.34
N ALA A 74 11.85 -7.82 -14.33
CA ALA A 74 11.01 -7.43 -13.21
C ALA A 74 11.61 -6.28 -12.38
N ARG A 75 12.92 -6.32 -12.09
CA ARG A 75 13.64 -5.22 -11.42
C ARG A 75 13.57 -3.92 -12.22
N ALA A 76 13.78 -4.00 -13.53
CA ALA A 76 13.74 -2.83 -14.42
C ALA A 76 12.33 -2.24 -14.57
N TYR A 77 11.28 -3.05 -14.42
CA TYR A 77 9.90 -2.57 -14.38
C TYR A 77 9.57 -1.93 -13.02
N GLU A 78 9.94 -2.60 -11.93
CA GLU A 78 9.66 -2.13 -10.57
C GLU A 78 10.38 -0.81 -10.23
N SER A 79 11.59 -0.59 -10.76
CA SER A 79 12.31 0.67 -10.59
C SER A 79 11.62 1.88 -11.24
N LYS A 80 10.73 1.64 -12.20
CA LYS A 80 9.90 2.67 -12.84
C LYS A 80 8.62 2.97 -12.05
N LEU A 81 8.27 2.13 -11.07
CA LEU A 81 7.07 2.33 -10.25
C LEU A 81 7.33 3.34 -9.14
N PHE A 82 6.50 4.37 -9.05
CA PHE A 82 6.55 5.36 -7.98
C PHE A 82 5.86 4.86 -6.71
N LYS A 83 6.61 4.14 -5.86
CA LYS A 83 6.12 3.52 -4.62
C LYS A 83 6.45 4.31 -3.34
N GLU A 84 6.64 5.62 -3.43
CA GLU A 84 6.99 6.42 -2.24
C GLU A 84 5.78 6.63 -1.31
N TYR A 85 4.61 6.97 -1.85
CA TYR A 85 3.40 7.24 -1.07
C TYR A 85 2.22 6.39 -1.54
N ALA A 86 1.48 5.83 -0.59
CA ALA A 86 0.21 5.13 -0.81
C ALA A 86 -1.00 6.02 -0.44
N LEU A 87 -2.18 5.57 -0.86
CA LEU A 87 -3.48 6.14 -0.48
C LEU A 87 -4.14 5.27 0.60
N ILE A 88 -4.98 5.90 1.42
CA ILE A 88 -5.58 5.26 2.60
C ILE A 88 -7.12 5.44 2.64
N ASP A 89 -7.87 4.35 2.83
CA ASP A 89 -9.28 4.44 3.22
C ASP A 89 -9.41 4.36 4.74
N LEU A 90 -9.97 5.42 5.32
CA LEU A 90 -10.22 5.56 6.75
C LEU A 90 -11.70 5.34 7.09
N LYS A 91 -12.51 4.69 6.23
CA LYS A 91 -13.94 4.41 6.48
C LYS A 91 -14.20 3.73 7.82
N HIS A 92 -13.39 2.72 8.15
CA HIS A 92 -13.57 1.85 9.31
C HIS A 92 -12.53 2.09 10.42
N TYR A 93 -11.97 3.29 10.48
CA TYR A 93 -10.92 3.65 11.45
C TYR A 93 -11.35 3.41 12.91
N LYS A 94 -12.63 3.60 13.24
CA LYS A 94 -13.16 3.33 14.59
C LYS A 94 -13.10 1.87 15.00
N SER A 95 -13.15 0.97 14.02
CA SER A 95 -12.98 -0.48 14.20
C SER A 95 -11.52 -0.92 14.09
N ARG A 96 -10.57 0.04 14.03
CA ARG A 96 -9.12 -0.20 13.80
C ARG A 96 -8.80 -0.87 12.46
N HIS A 97 -9.72 -0.80 11.49
CA HIS A 97 -9.49 -1.29 10.15
C HIS A 97 -9.18 -0.12 9.21
N ILE A 98 -8.02 -0.19 8.58
CA ILE A 98 -7.58 0.73 7.54
C ILE A 98 -7.23 -0.07 6.29
N ALA A 99 -7.47 0.50 5.12
CA ALA A 99 -7.09 -0.10 3.84
C ALA A 99 -6.10 0.81 3.14
N LEU A 100 -5.07 0.20 2.53
CA LEU A 100 -4.04 0.90 1.77
C LEU A 100 -4.08 0.43 0.31
N ARG A 101 -3.76 1.34 -0.61
CA ARG A 101 -3.49 1.00 -2.02
C ARG A 101 -2.41 1.91 -2.58
N TRP A 102 -1.67 1.42 -3.56
CA TRP A 102 -0.76 2.27 -4.33
C TRP A 102 -1.52 3.28 -5.20
N ARG A 103 -0.83 4.37 -5.52
CA ARG A 103 -1.32 5.40 -6.43
C ARG A 103 -1.30 4.87 -7.86
N THR A 104 -2.27 5.32 -8.65
CA THR A 104 -2.29 5.11 -10.10
C THR A 104 -1.35 6.12 -10.80
N ALA A 105 -1.01 5.87 -12.06
CA ALA A 105 -0.13 6.78 -12.82
C ALA A 105 -0.69 8.21 -12.88
N GLU A 106 -1.99 8.36 -13.15
CA GLU A 106 -2.68 9.65 -13.14
C GLU A 106 -2.57 10.34 -11.77
N GLU A 107 -2.78 9.59 -10.68
CA GLU A 107 -2.67 10.15 -9.33
C GLU A 107 -1.25 10.57 -8.96
N VAL A 108 -0.23 9.91 -9.50
CA VAL A 108 1.17 10.32 -9.32
C VAL A 108 1.46 11.60 -10.11
N ILE A 109 1.00 11.68 -11.36
CA ILE A 109 1.15 12.87 -12.21
C ILE A 109 0.47 14.09 -11.56
N ASP A 110 -0.75 13.92 -11.05
CA ASP A 110 -1.49 14.95 -10.35
C ASP A 110 -0.97 15.24 -8.92
N SER A 111 0.10 14.55 -8.49
CA SER A 111 0.70 14.65 -7.15
C SER A 111 -0.28 14.33 -5.99
N ILE A 112 -1.34 13.57 -6.28
CA ILE A 112 -2.38 13.21 -5.32
C ILE A 112 -1.77 12.32 -4.23
N GLY A 113 -2.12 12.58 -2.97
CA GLY A 113 -1.60 11.85 -1.81
C GLY A 113 -0.18 12.22 -1.40
N GLU A 114 0.49 13.10 -2.15
CA GLU A 114 1.78 13.68 -1.79
C GLU A 114 1.64 15.16 -1.41
N THR A 115 1.03 15.96 -2.29
CA THR A 115 0.69 17.38 -2.03
C THR A 115 -0.74 17.53 -1.50
N THR A 116 -1.59 16.53 -1.74
CA THR A 116 -2.95 16.44 -1.23
C THR A 116 -3.09 15.35 -0.17
N CYS A 117 -4.18 15.36 0.59
CA CYS A 117 -4.39 14.36 1.63
C CYS A 117 -4.60 12.96 1.03
N ALA A 118 -3.82 11.96 1.47
CA ALA A 118 -3.90 10.59 0.97
C ALA A 118 -5.20 9.84 1.33
N SER A 119 -5.99 10.37 2.27
CA SER A 119 -7.25 9.73 2.65
C SER A 119 -8.33 9.89 1.58
N LEU A 120 -8.81 8.77 1.02
CA LEU A 120 -9.75 8.74 -0.12
C LEU A 120 -11.08 9.48 0.15
N ARG A 121 -11.48 9.60 1.42
CA ARG A 121 -12.73 10.25 1.86
C ARG A 121 -12.50 11.66 2.41
N CYS A 122 -11.31 12.23 2.21
CA CYS A 122 -10.99 13.57 2.65
C CYS A 122 -11.42 14.60 1.60
N PRO A 123 -12.05 15.73 1.98
CA PRO A 123 -12.34 16.82 1.04
C PRO A 123 -11.09 17.37 0.34
N TYR A 124 -9.93 17.25 0.99
CA TYR A 124 -8.64 17.70 0.47
C TYR A 124 -7.87 16.60 -0.29
N HIS A 125 -8.53 15.51 -0.69
CA HIS A 125 -7.89 14.42 -1.44
C HIS A 125 -7.72 14.75 -2.92
N LYS A 126 -8.82 15.18 -3.56
CA LYS A 126 -8.86 15.71 -4.93
C LYS A 126 -9.66 17.02 -4.90
N PRO A 127 -9.09 18.11 -4.35
CA PRO A 127 -9.82 19.36 -4.22
C PRO A 127 -10.15 19.90 -5.62
N THR A 128 -11.39 20.36 -5.81
CA THR A 128 -11.76 21.00 -7.09
C THR A 128 -11.18 22.40 -7.18
N GLN A 129 -10.98 22.92 -8.39
CA GLN A 129 -10.46 24.28 -8.60
C GLN A 129 -11.30 25.35 -7.86
N ASP A 130 -12.62 25.19 -7.83
CA ASP A 130 -13.52 26.08 -7.07
C ASP A 130 -13.32 25.95 -5.55
N GLN A 131 -13.02 24.75 -5.03
CA GLN A 131 -12.66 24.59 -3.61
C GLN A 131 -11.32 25.28 -3.29
N LEU A 132 -10.31 25.14 -4.14
CA LEU A 132 -9.03 25.86 -3.99
C LEU A 132 -9.22 27.37 -4.04
N ALA A 133 -9.95 27.90 -5.03
CA ALA A 133 -10.23 29.33 -5.15
C ALA A 133 -11.05 29.89 -3.98
N ARG A 134 -11.93 29.08 -3.36
CA ARG A 134 -12.66 29.47 -2.13
C ARG A 134 -11.75 29.53 -0.92
N LEU A 135 -10.80 28.62 -0.80
CA LEU A 135 -9.80 28.61 0.28
C LEU A 135 -8.90 29.85 0.17
N GLU A 136 -8.38 30.12 -1.03
CA GLU A 136 -7.56 31.30 -1.32
C GLU A 136 -8.29 32.61 -1.03
N ARG A 137 -9.53 32.77 -1.48
CA ARG A 137 -10.36 33.97 -1.18
C ARG A 137 -10.58 34.19 0.32
N ARG A 138 -10.56 33.12 1.11
CA ARG A 138 -10.68 33.18 2.58
C ARG A 138 -9.34 33.37 3.28
N GLY A 139 -8.23 33.45 2.53
CA GLY A 139 -6.88 33.48 3.08
C GLY A 139 -6.48 32.18 3.78
N ILE A 140 -7.14 31.06 3.48
CA ILE A 140 -6.89 29.75 4.09
C ILE A 140 -6.08 28.93 3.10
N ALA A 141 -4.88 28.49 3.49
CA ALA A 141 -4.09 27.58 2.68
C ALA A 141 -4.58 26.12 2.80
N MET A 142 -4.09 25.25 1.91
CA MET A 142 -4.21 23.81 2.10
C MET A 142 -3.66 23.39 3.48
N PRO A 143 -4.35 22.50 4.21
CA PRO A 143 -3.89 22.10 5.53
C PRO A 143 -2.54 21.38 5.41
N PRO A 144 -1.61 21.60 6.37
CA PRO A 144 -0.33 20.92 6.36
C PRO A 144 -0.54 19.39 6.42
N LEU A 145 0.29 18.68 5.67
CA LEU A 145 0.27 17.23 5.59
C LEU A 145 1.37 16.65 6.49
N GLN A 146 1.03 15.56 7.18
CA GLN A 146 1.93 14.78 8.02
C GLN A 146 2.17 13.42 7.37
N ALA A 147 3.43 12.98 7.36
CA ALA A 147 3.81 11.65 6.91
C ALA A 147 3.63 10.62 8.02
N PHE A 148 3.04 9.48 7.69
CA PHE A 148 2.91 8.32 8.56
C PHE A 148 3.46 7.08 7.86
N GLU A 149 4.13 6.24 8.62
CA GLU A 149 4.52 4.89 8.20
C GLU A 149 3.57 3.89 8.85
N LEU A 150 2.87 3.11 8.03
CA LEU A 150 1.84 2.20 8.48
C LEU A 150 2.25 0.76 8.19
N PRO A 151 2.05 -0.17 9.14
CA PRO A 151 2.34 -1.58 8.90
C PRO A 151 1.35 -2.14 7.88
N PHE A 152 1.89 -2.77 6.85
CA PHE A 152 1.17 -3.46 5.81
C PHE A 152 1.60 -4.92 5.80
N ALA A 153 0.69 -5.80 6.19
CA ALA A 153 0.89 -7.24 6.13
C ALA A 153 0.45 -7.77 4.77
N TYR A 154 1.28 -8.60 4.13
CA TYR A 154 1.00 -9.20 2.82
C TYR A 154 1.49 -10.64 2.77
N VAL A 155 1.01 -11.40 1.78
CA VAL A 155 1.45 -12.77 1.53
C VAL A 155 2.17 -12.81 0.19
N GLU A 156 3.40 -13.31 0.18
CA GLU A 156 4.22 -13.46 -1.01
C GLU A 156 4.84 -14.86 -0.98
N ALA A 157 4.71 -15.62 -2.07
CA ALA A 157 5.16 -17.02 -2.15
C ALA A 157 4.65 -17.94 -1.01
N GLY A 158 3.47 -17.65 -0.45
CA GLY A 158 2.89 -18.41 0.66
C GLY A 158 3.37 -17.99 2.06
N GLU A 159 4.31 -17.05 2.15
CA GLU A 159 4.85 -16.54 3.41
C GLU A 159 4.19 -15.22 3.81
N LYS A 160 3.90 -15.06 5.10
CA LYS A 160 3.39 -13.80 5.65
C LYS A 160 4.56 -12.85 5.89
N LYS A 161 4.54 -11.72 5.19
CA LYS A 161 5.53 -10.65 5.31
C LYS A 161 4.87 -9.37 5.81
N GLN A 162 5.68 -8.44 6.32
CA GLN A 162 5.23 -7.12 6.74
C GLN A 162 6.17 -6.04 6.22
N ALA A 163 5.63 -4.88 5.92
CA ALA A 163 6.37 -3.73 5.45
C ALA A 163 5.78 -2.44 5.98
N LEU A 164 6.59 -1.39 6.08
CA LEU A 164 6.12 -0.05 6.39
C LEU A 164 5.79 0.69 5.10
N VAL A 165 4.55 1.15 4.97
CA VAL A 165 4.07 1.92 3.82
C VAL A 165 3.84 3.37 4.24
N LYS A 166 4.42 4.31 3.49
CA LYS A 166 4.32 5.74 3.76
C LYS A 166 3.03 6.33 3.19
N VAL A 167 2.37 7.20 3.95
CA VAL A 167 1.21 7.99 3.53
C VAL A 167 1.32 9.43 4.06
N LYS A 168 0.86 10.43 3.30
CA LYS A 168 0.77 11.83 3.75
C LYS A 168 -0.69 12.24 3.95
N VAL A 169 -1.06 12.66 5.16
CA VAL A 169 -2.46 13.01 5.48
C VAL A 169 -2.56 14.33 6.24
N CYS A 170 -3.69 15.02 6.14
CA CYS A 170 -3.95 16.21 6.95
C CYS A 170 -4.20 15.86 8.42
N ASP A 171 -4.05 16.83 9.31
CA ASP A 171 -4.24 16.69 10.77
C ASP A 171 -5.58 16.03 11.17
N LYS A 172 -6.69 16.32 10.46
CA LYS A 172 -7.99 15.65 10.69
C LYS A 172 -7.93 14.14 10.44
N CYS A 173 -7.19 13.72 9.43
CA CYS A 173 -7.02 12.30 9.07
C CYS A 173 -5.93 11.64 9.93
N ALA A 174 -4.90 12.37 10.33
CA ALA A 174 -3.90 11.91 11.30
C ALA A 174 -4.56 11.44 12.61
N ARG A 175 -5.51 12.22 13.14
CA ARG A 175 -6.32 11.82 14.32
C ARG A 175 -7.15 10.55 14.12
N LYS A 176 -7.54 10.23 12.88
CA LYS A 176 -8.27 9.00 12.57
C LYS A 176 -7.33 7.79 12.53
N ILE A 177 -6.12 7.98 12.01
CA ILE A 177 -5.07 6.95 12.03
C ILE A 177 -4.73 6.56 13.48
N SER A 178 -4.58 7.54 14.37
CA SER A 178 -4.24 7.34 15.78
C SER A 178 -5.44 7.16 16.72
N TYR A 179 -6.63 6.86 16.17
CA TYR A 179 -7.85 6.77 16.96
C TYR A 179 -7.78 5.66 18.03
N LYS A 180 -7.99 6.05 19.29
CA LYS A 180 -8.16 5.14 20.42
C LYS A 180 -9.56 5.32 21.03
N PRO A 181 -10.37 4.27 21.19
CA PRO A 181 -11.67 4.35 21.86
C PRO A 181 -11.48 4.75 23.34
N SER A 182 -12.40 5.54 23.90
CA SER A 182 -12.24 6.13 25.25
C SER A 182 -12.17 5.10 26.38
N ASN A 183 -12.66 3.87 26.16
CA ASN A 183 -12.62 2.81 27.17
C ASN A 183 -11.18 2.31 27.44
N ASP A 184 -10.26 2.53 26.50
CA ASP A 184 -8.84 2.13 26.59
C ASP A 184 -7.97 3.16 27.33
N ARG A 185 -8.55 4.32 27.71
CA ARG A 185 -7.88 5.33 28.52
C ARG A 185 -7.88 4.96 30.01
N ARG A 186 -8.96 4.33 30.49
CA ARG A 186 -9.13 3.96 31.92
C ARG A 186 -8.28 2.75 32.32
N SER A 187 -7.99 1.83 31.40
CA SER A 187 -7.18 0.64 31.64
C SER A 187 -5.68 0.94 31.77
N ASN A 188 -5.16 1.93 31.03
CA ASN A 188 -3.73 2.28 31.07
C ASN A 188 -3.35 3.21 32.25
N GLU A 189 -4.28 3.99 32.79
CA GLU A 189 -4.04 4.79 34.01
C GLU A 189 -3.98 3.91 35.27
N ALA A 190 -4.75 2.82 35.32
CA ALA A 190 -4.80 1.91 36.48
C ALA A 190 -3.54 1.02 36.67
N HIS A 191 -2.70 0.87 35.64
CA HIS A 191 -1.48 0.06 35.71
C HIS A 191 -0.20 0.85 36.00
N THR A 192 -0.26 2.19 36.00
CA THR A 192 0.93 3.04 36.20
C THR A 192 1.12 3.46 37.67
N GLU A 193 0.16 3.21 38.56
CA GLU A 193 0.20 3.69 39.97
C GLU A 193 0.63 2.64 41.02
N GLN A 194 0.94 1.39 40.65
CA GLN A 194 1.33 0.34 41.63
C GLN A 194 2.84 0.01 41.64
N GLY A 195 3.69 1.02 41.54
CA GLY A 195 5.14 0.79 41.48
C GLY A 195 5.99 1.91 42.07
N GLN A 196 5.78 2.30 43.33
CA GLN A 196 6.83 2.82 44.22
C GLN A 196 6.30 2.96 45.66
N SER A 197 6.57 1.93 46.46
CA SER A 197 6.46 1.94 47.92
C SER A 197 7.66 2.64 48.54
N VAL A 198 7.44 3.68 49.35
CA VAL A 198 8.38 4.09 50.42
C VAL A 198 7.55 4.40 51.67
N PRO A 199 7.85 3.82 52.84
CA PRO A 199 7.09 4.06 54.06
C PRO A 199 7.71 5.21 54.86
N SER A 200 6.90 6.14 55.34
CA SER A 200 7.27 6.93 56.52
C SER A 200 6.05 7.46 57.27
N SER A 201 6.12 7.29 58.58
CA SER A 201 5.25 7.77 59.67
C SER A 201 5.01 9.29 59.61
N ASN A 202 3.99 9.89 60.24
CA ASN A 202 3.53 9.70 61.61
C ASN A 202 2.19 10.43 61.88
N SER A 203 1.41 9.86 62.80
CA SER A 203 0.53 10.47 63.82
C SER A 203 -0.68 11.38 63.51
N GLY A 204 -1.84 11.01 64.10
CA GLY A 204 -2.83 11.94 64.69
C GLY A 204 -4.28 11.79 64.19
N ARG A 205 -5.05 10.77 64.59
CA ARG A 205 -5.94 10.64 65.76
C ARG A 205 -7.31 11.37 65.68
N SER A 206 -8.38 10.57 65.91
CA SER A 206 -9.75 10.92 66.36
C SER A 206 -10.71 11.45 65.27
N SER A 207 -11.96 11.04 65.09
CA SER A 207 -12.96 10.41 65.97
C SER A 207 -14.08 9.80 65.10
N ARG A 208 -14.42 8.52 65.27
CA ARG A 208 -15.66 8.03 65.93
C ARG A 208 -16.93 8.84 65.59
N ARG A 209 -17.78 8.30 64.71
CA ARG A 209 -19.24 8.12 64.98
C ARG A 209 -19.90 7.15 63.99
N LYS A 210 -20.34 6.05 64.59
CA LYS A 210 -21.26 5.02 64.11
C LYS A 210 -22.64 5.64 63.96
N ARG A 211 -23.38 5.39 62.87
CA ARG A 211 -24.84 5.36 62.93
C ARG A 211 -25.42 4.40 61.91
N GLU A 212 -26.28 3.54 62.45
CA GLU A 212 -26.98 2.42 61.84
C GLU A 212 -28.03 2.85 60.80
N GLU A 213 -28.11 2.04 59.75
CA GLU A 213 -29.29 1.31 59.30
C GLU A 213 -30.69 1.92 59.56
N HIS A 214 -31.43 2.18 58.48
CA HIS A 214 -32.88 1.97 58.43
C HIS A 214 -33.27 1.64 56.99
N GLY A 215 -33.75 0.40 56.77
CA GLY A 215 -34.28 -0.03 55.49
C GLY A 215 -35.68 0.50 55.21
N ALA A 216 -36.14 0.33 53.96
CA ALA A 216 -37.46 -0.21 53.64
C ALA A 216 -37.78 -0.12 52.13
N ARG A 217 -38.26 -1.27 51.61
CA ARG A 217 -39.35 -1.44 50.63
C ARG A 217 -39.08 -1.30 49.12
N ARG A 218 -38.97 -2.48 48.51
CA ARG A 218 -39.79 -3.02 47.40
C ARG A 218 -40.72 -2.03 46.67
N SER A 219 -40.63 -2.03 45.34
CA SER A 219 -41.77 -2.33 44.47
C SER A 219 -41.31 -2.77 43.07
N GLU A 220 -41.68 -4.01 42.72
CA GLU A 220 -41.58 -4.63 41.42
C GLU A 220 -42.68 -4.14 40.45
N SER A 221 -42.31 -4.15 39.16
CA SER A 221 -43.14 -4.44 37.96
C SER A 221 -44.02 -3.33 37.35
N PRO A 222 -44.46 -3.45 36.08
CA PRO A 222 -44.22 -4.51 35.08
C PRO A 222 -43.84 -4.06 33.64
N ARG A 223 -43.32 -5.03 32.87
CA ARG A 223 -43.28 -5.07 31.39
C ARG A 223 -44.67 -5.00 30.74
N ARG A 224 -44.77 -4.31 29.59
CA ARG A 224 -45.66 -4.62 28.43
C ARG A 224 -44.87 -4.19 27.17
N ARG A 225 -44.48 -5.11 26.27
CA ARG A 225 -45.24 -5.71 25.14
C ARG A 225 -45.78 -4.65 24.18
#